data_AF-A0A9P1MPU7-F1
#
_entry.id   AF-A0A9P1MPU7-F1
#
_cell.length_a   1.000
_cell.length_b   1.000
_cell.length_c   1.000
_cell.angle_alpha   90.00
_cell.angle_beta   90.00
_cell.angle_gamma   90.00
#
_symmetry.space_group_name_H-M   'P 1'
#
loop_
_entity.id
_entity.type
_entity.pdbx_description
1 polymer ?
#
loop_
_entity_poly.entity_id
_entity_poly.type
_entity_poly.pdbx_seq_one_letter_code
_entity_poly.pdbx_strand_id
1 'polypeptide(L)'
;MSIAYISRLVGSISLANEVATVRSIHTSAASYSVFMKRQKKIDPEVAKQREQRRRKRLEKEIRQMQKHSKKPKPVNELTLDVKSAKNIHERYRPQLEVSKDVVDERAVVLKEYNKSRNSLQLLDDAYIRKSIKAQEKALSELKAISPELYAKAIQPSENLPFVFEGPSLTPPIPNYESPDGDYIDTTRTWA
;
A
#
# COMPACT_ATOMS: atom_id res chain seq x y z
N MET A 1 -83.01 11.20 -28.00
CA MET A 1 -83.67 9.89 -28.20
C MET A 1 -83.04 8.89 -27.23
N SER A 2 -83.89 8.14 -26.54
CA SER A 2 -83.73 7.39 -25.28
C SER A 2 -82.55 6.43 -25.08
N ILE A 3 -82.01 6.47 -23.85
CA ILE A 3 -81.94 5.42 -22.78
C ILE A 3 -81.95 3.93 -23.18
N ALA A 4 -81.15 3.16 -22.41
CA ALA A 4 -81.29 1.72 -22.03
C ALA A 4 -80.82 0.66 -23.05
N TYR A 5 -80.31 -0.53 -22.71
CA TYR A 5 -79.84 -1.23 -21.49
C TYR A 5 -79.48 -2.68 -21.95
N ILE A 6 -78.64 -3.38 -21.18
CA ILE A 6 -78.56 -4.85 -20.97
C ILE A 6 -78.21 -5.76 -22.15
N SER A 7 -77.20 -6.62 -21.92
CA SER A 7 -77.28 -8.11 -21.91
C SER A 7 -76.02 -8.71 -22.53
N ARG A 8 -75.56 -9.93 -22.23
CA ARG A 8 -75.55 -10.87 -21.10
C ARG A 8 -74.92 -12.15 -21.73
N LEU A 9 -74.34 -13.00 -20.88
CA LEU A 9 -73.97 -14.41 -21.12
C LEU A 9 -72.76 -14.69 -22.04
N VAL A 10 -71.64 -15.18 -21.48
CA VAL A 10 -71.34 -16.55 -20.96
C VAL A 10 -70.89 -17.48 -22.09
N GLY A 11 -69.60 -17.84 -22.04
CA GLY A 11 -68.99 -18.92 -22.78
C GLY A 11 -67.87 -19.52 -21.92
N SER A 12 -68.13 -20.70 -21.40
CA SER A 12 -67.27 -21.56 -20.58
C SER A 12 -66.06 -22.10 -21.34
N ILE A 13 -64.85 -22.05 -20.76
CA ILE A 13 -63.72 -22.93 -21.14
C ILE A 13 -62.98 -23.39 -19.87
N SER A 14 -62.52 -24.62 -19.96
CA SER A 14 -62.16 -25.62 -18.96
C SER A 14 -60.97 -25.34 -18.05
N LEU A 15 -61.07 -25.94 -16.86
CA LEU A 15 -60.04 -26.20 -15.86
C LEU A 15 -58.81 -26.91 -16.43
N ALA A 16 -57.64 -26.32 -16.23
CA ALA A 16 -56.38 -27.05 -16.13
C ALA A 16 -55.64 -26.56 -14.88
N ASN A 17 -55.41 -27.50 -13.97
CA ASN A 17 -54.71 -27.33 -12.71
C ASN A 17 -53.22 -27.06 -12.96
N GLU A 18 -52.71 -25.92 -12.50
CA GLU A 18 -51.32 -25.82 -12.06
C GLU A 18 -51.28 -25.16 -10.69
N VAL A 19 -51.21 -26.01 -9.66
CA VAL A 19 -50.93 -25.63 -8.28
C VAL A 19 -49.42 -25.69 -8.09
N ALA A 20 -48.74 -24.55 -8.24
CA ALA A 20 -47.36 -24.37 -7.84
C ALA A 20 -47.28 -23.47 -6.60
N THR A 21 -47.53 -24.10 -5.45
CA THR A 21 -46.83 -23.88 -4.17
C THR A 21 -46.25 -22.47 -3.92
N VAL A 22 -47.09 -21.54 -3.44
CA VAL A 22 -46.61 -20.42 -2.61
C VAL A 22 -46.17 -21.02 -1.27
N ARG A 23 -44.90 -21.43 -1.19
CA ARG A 23 -44.30 -21.93 0.04
C ARG A 23 -44.14 -20.77 1.03
N SER A 24 -44.83 -20.93 2.16
CA SER A 24 -44.46 -20.45 3.49
C SER A 24 -44.39 -18.94 3.71
N ILE A 25 -45.54 -18.24 3.68
CA ILE A 25 -45.72 -17.11 4.59
C ILE A 25 -45.90 -17.69 5.99
N HIS A 26 -44.82 -17.72 6.77
CA HIS A 26 -44.90 -18.04 8.19
C HIS A 26 -45.42 -16.82 8.95
N THR A 27 -46.73 -16.66 9.04
CA THR A 27 -47.32 -15.78 10.06
C THR A 27 -47.23 -16.50 11.41
N SER A 28 -46.12 -16.34 12.13
CA SER A 28 -46.14 -16.66 13.55
C SER A 28 -47.15 -15.73 14.22
N ALA A 29 -48.17 -16.27 14.90
CA ALA A 29 -49.04 -15.47 15.73
C ALA A 29 -48.16 -14.69 16.71
N ALA A 30 -48.19 -13.36 16.63
CA ALA A 30 -47.54 -12.54 17.64
C ALA A 30 -48.17 -12.90 18.98
N SER A 31 -47.40 -13.60 19.81
CA SER A 31 -47.86 -14.08 21.12
C SER A 31 -47.99 -12.87 22.05
N TYR A 32 -49.02 -12.06 21.84
CA TYR A 32 -49.45 -11.01 22.75
C TYR A 32 -50.14 -11.69 23.93
N SER A 33 -49.33 -12.27 24.82
CA SER A 33 -49.77 -12.55 26.17
C SER A 33 -50.30 -11.24 26.75
N VAL A 34 -51.57 -11.19 27.14
CA VAL A 34 -52.17 -10.02 27.84
C VAL A 34 -51.43 -9.74 29.16
N PHE A 35 -50.66 -10.71 29.64
CA PHE A 35 -49.76 -10.60 30.79
C PHE A 35 -48.29 -10.46 30.36
N MET A 36 -47.98 -9.50 29.48
CA MET A 36 -46.59 -9.07 29.28
C MET A 36 -46.10 -8.34 30.54
N LYS A 37 -45.17 -8.95 31.27
CA LYS A 37 -44.53 -8.31 32.42
C LYS A 37 -43.85 -7.02 31.94
N ARG A 38 -44.20 -5.87 32.55
CA ARG A 38 -43.57 -4.58 32.28
C ARG A 38 -42.05 -4.73 32.33
N GLN A 39 -41.36 -4.33 31.27
CA GLN A 39 -39.90 -4.40 31.20
C GLN A 39 -39.32 -3.58 32.35
N LYS A 40 -38.65 -4.27 33.28
CA LYS A 40 -38.04 -3.62 34.44
C LYS A 40 -36.88 -2.75 33.96
N LYS A 41 -36.79 -1.53 34.49
CA LYS A 41 -35.62 -0.67 34.28
C LYS A 41 -34.40 -1.44 34.77
N ILE A 42 -33.37 -1.55 33.93
CA ILE A 42 -32.13 -2.24 34.30
C ILE A 42 -31.51 -1.53 35.50
N ASP A 43 -31.05 -2.29 36.48
CA ASP A 43 -30.38 -1.76 37.65
C ASP A 43 -29.19 -0.88 37.22
N PRO A 44 -29.01 0.31 37.81
CA PRO A 44 -28.01 1.28 37.38
C PRO A 44 -26.58 0.72 37.42
N GLU A 45 -26.32 -0.21 38.35
CA GLU A 45 -25.03 -0.90 38.44
C GLU A 45 -24.80 -1.90 37.30
N VAL A 46 -25.82 -2.66 36.92
CA VAL A 46 -25.76 -3.59 35.78
C VAL A 46 -25.58 -2.83 34.46
N ALA A 47 -26.21 -1.67 34.30
CA ALA A 47 -26.01 -0.79 33.14
C ALA A 47 -24.55 -0.28 33.06
N LYS A 48 -23.98 0.21 34.18
CA LYS A 48 -22.57 0.63 34.26
C LYS A 48 -21.61 -0.52 33.95
N GLN A 49 -21.86 -1.73 34.47
CA GLN A 49 -21.03 -2.90 34.18
C GLN A 49 -21.07 -3.29 32.69
N ARG A 50 -22.23 -3.21 32.04
CA ARG A 50 -22.36 -3.46 30.58
C ARG A 50 -21.61 -2.43 29.76
N GLU A 51 -21.71 -1.15 30.13
CA GLU A 51 -20.97 -0.06 29.48
C GLU A 51 -19.45 -0.24 29.63
N GLN A 52 -18.97 -0.53 30.85
CA GLN A 52 -17.54 -0.80 31.10
C GLN A 52 -17.03 -2.01 30.30
N ARG A 53 -17.83 -3.08 30.18
CA ARG A 53 -17.50 -4.23 29.32
C ARG A 53 -17.41 -3.83 27.85
N ARG A 54 -18.34 -3.00 27.35
CA ARG A 54 -18.31 -2.49 25.97
C ARG A 54 -17.07 -1.62 25.73
N ARG A 55 -16.76 -0.71 26.65
CA ARG A 55 -15.56 0.14 26.60
C ARG A 55 -14.28 -0.68 26.56
N LYS A 56 -14.14 -1.69 27.43
CA LYS A 56 -12.96 -2.57 27.45
C LYS A 56 -12.82 -3.41 26.16
N ARG A 57 -13.92 -3.81 25.52
CA ARG A 57 -13.89 -4.52 24.23
C ARG A 57 -13.38 -3.61 23.12
N LEU A 58 -13.97 -2.42 23.01
CA LEU A 58 -13.55 -1.42 22.02
C LEU A 58 -12.09 -1.01 22.22
N GLU A 59 -11.65 -0.83 23.45
CA GLU A 59 -10.25 -0.51 23.76
C GLU A 59 -9.29 -1.61 23.29
N LYS A 60 -9.64 -2.88 23.52
CA LYS A 60 -8.83 -4.02 23.03
C LYS A 60 -8.78 -4.08 21.51
N GLU A 61 -9.91 -3.85 20.86
CA GLU A 61 -10.03 -3.83 19.40
C GLU A 61 -9.21 -2.69 18.79
N ILE A 62 -9.30 -1.48 19.36
CA ILE A 62 -8.47 -0.34 18.96
C ILE A 62 -6.98 -0.67 19.15
N ARG A 63 -6.58 -1.26 20.27
CA ARG A 63 -5.18 -1.69 20.50
C ARG A 63 -4.73 -2.73 19.46
N GLN A 64 -5.61 -3.65 19.06
CA GLN A 64 -5.31 -4.65 18.04
C GLN A 64 -5.15 -4.03 16.64
N MET A 65 -6.05 -3.12 16.27
CA MET A 65 -5.96 -2.35 15.02
C MET A 65 -4.69 -1.50 14.96
N GLN A 66 -4.37 -0.79 16.05
CA GLN A 66 -3.13 -0.01 16.17
C GLN A 66 -1.86 -0.89 16.09
N LYS A 67 -1.93 -2.14 16.55
CA LYS A 67 -0.82 -3.10 16.38
C LYS A 67 -0.70 -3.57 14.93
N HIS A 68 -1.82 -3.76 14.24
CA HIS A 68 -1.83 -4.19 12.85
C HIS A 68 -1.35 -3.08 11.91
N SER A 69 -1.78 -1.83 12.11
CA SER A 69 -1.38 -0.68 11.27
C SER A 69 0.13 -0.39 11.29
N LYS A 70 0.83 -0.82 12.35
CA LYS A 70 2.29 -0.69 12.48
C LYS A 70 3.07 -1.79 11.77
N LYS A 71 2.41 -2.85 11.26
CA LYS A 71 3.11 -3.91 10.55
C LYS A 71 3.52 -3.39 9.17
N PRO A 72 4.82 -3.35 8.84
CA PRO A 72 5.23 -2.92 7.51
C PRO A 72 4.73 -3.91 6.46
N LYS A 73 4.42 -3.39 5.27
CA LYS A 73 4.21 -4.25 4.10
C LYS A 73 5.50 -5.00 3.82
N PRO A 74 5.45 -6.31 3.51
CA PRO A 74 6.66 -7.06 3.19
C PRO A 74 7.22 -6.60 1.85
N VAL A 75 8.54 -6.63 1.75
CA VAL A 75 9.29 -6.22 0.56
C VAL A 75 9.48 -7.45 -0.32
N ASN A 76 8.72 -7.55 -1.41
CA ASN A 76 8.69 -8.73 -2.28
C ASN A 76 10.08 -9.13 -2.79
N GLU A 77 10.93 -8.15 -3.14
CA GLU A 77 12.29 -8.38 -3.65
C GLU A 77 13.23 -9.03 -2.64
N LEU A 78 12.98 -8.80 -1.34
CA LEU A 78 13.79 -9.39 -0.26
C LEU A 78 13.27 -10.76 0.18
N THR A 79 12.05 -11.14 -0.22
CA THR A 79 11.46 -12.43 0.14
C THR A 79 11.78 -13.50 -0.88
N LEU A 80 12.18 -14.69 -0.41
CA LEU A 80 12.37 -15.84 -1.27
C LEU A 80 11.01 -16.31 -1.83
N ASP A 81 10.95 -16.52 -3.14
CA ASP A 81 9.78 -17.12 -3.77
C ASP A 81 9.67 -18.61 -3.40
N VAL A 82 8.61 -18.94 -2.67
CA VAL A 82 8.32 -20.30 -2.21
C VAL A 82 8.13 -21.27 -3.37
N LYS A 83 7.62 -20.81 -4.53
CA LYS A 83 7.47 -21.68 -5.71
C LYS A 83 8.83 -22.07 -6.28
N SER A 84 9.73 -21.10 -6.40
CA SER A 84 11.10 -21.31 -6.89
C SER A 84 11.94 -22.16 -5.94
N ALA A 85 11.76 -22.01 -4.62
CA ALA A 85 12.46 -22.80 -3.62
C ALA A 85 12.13 -24.30 -3.64
N LYS A 86 10.91 -24.69 -4.08
CA LYS A 86 10.49 -26.11 -4.14
C LYS A 86 11.22 -26.92 -5.21
N ASN A 87 11.48 -26.30 -6.36
CA ASN A 87 12.10 -26.97 -7.52
C ASN A 87 13.54 -26.49 -7.74
N ILE A 88 14.22 -26.10 -6.66
CA ILE A 88 15.48 -25.38 -6.76
C ILE A 88 16.56 -26.22 -7.45
N HIS A 89 16.61 -27.53 -7.16
CA HIS A 89 17.56 -28.47 -7.73
C HIS A 89 17.41 -28.64 -9.26
N GLU A 90 16.19 -28.48 -9.79
CA GLU A 90 15.93 -28.56 -11.24
C GLU A 90 16.30 -27.27 -11.97
N ARG A 91 16.38 -26.14 -11.25
CA ARG A 91 16.62 -24.80 -11.80
C ARG A 91 18.08 -24.37 -11.73
N TYR A 92 18.88 -24.99 -10.86
CA TYR A 92 20.30 -24.68 -10.76
C TYR A 92 21.06 -25.14 -12.00
N ARG A 93 21.87 -24.24 -12.55
CA ARG A 93 22.93 -24.62 -13.49
C ARG A 93 24.01 -25.40 -12.73
N PRO A 94 24.60 -26.46 -13.30
CA PRO A 94 25.72 -27.15 -12.68
C PRO A 94 26.85 -26.16 -12.35
N GLN A 95 27.55 -26.42 -11.25
CA GLN A 95 28.67 -25.59 -10.82
C GLN A 95 29.77 -25.64 -11.89
N LEU A 96 30.18 -24.47 -12.37
CA LEU A 96 31.30 -24.34 -13.28
C LEU A 96 32.61 -24.42 -12.49
N GLU A 97 33.45 -25.40 -12.81
CA GLU A 97 34.83 -25.44 -12.34
C GLU A 97 35.65 -24.45 -13.16
N VAL A 98 36.27 -23.49 -12.49
CA VAL A 98 37.07 -22.43 -13.13
C VAL A 98 38.54 -22.84 -13.04
N SER A 99 39.28 -22.72 -14.16
CA SER A 99 40.73 -22.98 -14.16
C SER A 99 41.45 -22.04 -13.19
N LYS A 100 42.55 -22.50 -12.61
CA LYS A 100 43.37 -21.71 -11.68
C LYS A 100 43.84 -20.39 -12.31
N ASP A 101 44.22 -20.43 -13.58
CA ASP A 101 44.67 -19.25 -14.32
C ASP A 101 43.60 -18.15 -14.34
N VAL A 102 42.34 -18.52 -14.60
CA VAL A 102 41.20 -17.58 -14.63
C VAL A 102 40.89 -17.03 -13.23
N VAL A 103 41.11 -17.82 -12.17
CA VAL A 103 40.98 -17.35 -10.78
C VAL A 103 42.03 -16.30 -10.48
N ASP A 104 43.28 -16.53 -10.88
CA ASP A 104 44.39 -15.61 -10.69
C ASP A 104 44.18 -14.30 -11.49
N GLU A 105 43.74 -14.40 -12.74
CA GLU A 105 43.36 -13.23 -13.56
C GLU A 105 42.27 -12.39 -12.88
N ARG A 106 41.21 -13.03 -12.38
CA ARG A 106 40.14 -12.33 -11.63
C ARG A 106 40.69 -11.65 -10.38
N ALA A 107 41.61 -12.30 -9.66
CA ALA A 107 42.21 -11.72 -8.48
C ALA A 107 43.03 -10.46 -8.80
N VAL A 108 43.75 -10.43 -9.93
CA VAL A 108 44.47 -9.24 -10.41
C VAL A 108 43.49 -8.13 -10.76
N VAL A 109 42.46 -8.43 -11.55
CA VAL A 109 41.42 -7.44 -11.94
C VAL A 109 40.74 -6.83 -10.72
N LEU A 110 40.38 -7.65 -9.72
CA LEU A 110 39.76 -7.15 -8.49
C LEU A 110 40.69 -6.24 -7.69
N LYS A 111 41.99 -6.54 -7.63
CA LYS A 111 42.98 -5.67 -6.98
C LYS A 111 43.08 -4.32 -7.70
N GLU A 112 43.09 -4.32 -9.02
CA GLU A 112 43.11 -3.09 -9.83
C GLU A 112 41.83 -2.27 -9.67
N TYR A 113 40.68 -2.94 -9.68
CA TYR A 113 39.39 -2.31 -9.42
C TYR A 113 39.34 -1.66 -8.03
N ASN A 114 39.85 -2.35 -7.00
CA ASN A 114 39.91 -1.78 -5.65
C ASN A 114 40.82 -0.54 -5.59
N LYS A 115 41.97 -0.57 -6.28
CA LYS A 115 42.86 0.61 -6.39
C LYS A 115 42.15 1.77 -7.08
N SER A 116 41.46 1.52 -8.19
CA SER A 116 40.76 2.57 -8.94
C SER A 116 39.61 3.17 -8.11
N ARG A 117 38.80 2.33 -7.44
CA ARG A 117 37.74 2.79 -6.56
C ARG A 117 38.25 3.61 -5.37
N ASN A 118 39.36 3.20 -4.77
CA ASN A 118 39.99 3.96 -3.70
C ASN A 118 40.50 5.32 -4.21
N SER A 119 41.09 5.36 -5.41
CA SER A 119 41.55 6.62 -5.99
C SER A 119 40.40 7.60 -6.26
N LEU A 120 39.26 7.12 -6.76
CA LEU A 120 38.06 7.92 -6.96
C LEU A 120 37.51 8.45 -5.62
N GLN A 121 37.44 7.60 -4.59
CA GLN A 121 37.00 8.02 -3.26
C GLN A 121 37.86 9.17 -2.71
N LEU A 122 39.19 9.08 -2.87
CA LEU A 122 40.10 10.13 -2.40
C LEU A 122 39.89 11.45 -3.15
N LEU A 123 39.59 11.40 -4.45
CA LEU A 123 39.27 12.58 -5.25
C LEU A 123 37.95 13.21 -4.80
N ASP A 124 36.91 12.40 -4.60
CA ASP A 124 35.59 12.84 -4.12
C ASP A 124 35.71 13.47 -2.72
N ASP A 125 36.42 12.82 -1.81
CA ASP A 125 36.69 13.33 -0.47
C ASP A 125 37.44 14.66 -0.50
N ALA A 126 38.46 14.78 -1.36
CA ALA A 126 39.21 16.02 -1.54
C ALA A 126 38.32 17.15 -2.07
N TYR A 127 37.46 16.84 -3.04
CA TYR A 127 36.49 17.78 -3.60
C TYR A 127 35.49 18.25 -2.54
N ILE A 128 34.87 17.33 -1.78
CA ILE A 128 33.92 17.66 -0.72
C ILE A 128 34.58 18.54 0.34
N ARG A 129 35.77 18.17 0.82
CA ARG A 129 36.52 18.96 1.80
C ARG A 129 36.85 20.35 1.29
N LYS A 130 37.23 20.48 0.01
CA LYS A 130 37.50 21.79 -0.62
C LYS A 130 36.23 22.64 -0.69
N SER A 131 35.11 22.05 -1.09
CA SER A 131 33.81 22.72 -1.18
C SER A 131 33.32 23.22 0.18
N ILE A 132 33.44 22.40 1.23
CA ILE A 132 33.10 22.79 2.61
C ILE A 132 33.99 23.94 3.09
N LYS A 133 35.32 23.85 2.92
CA LYS A 133 36.25 24.93 3.30
C LYS A 133 35.95 26.24 2.56
N ALA A 134 35.61 26.16 1.27
CA ALA A 134 35.24 27.33 0.49
C ALA A 134 33.94 27.97 1.01
N GLN A 135 32.94 27.15 1.34
CA GLN A 135 31.69 27.59 1.94
C GLN A 135 31.92 28.27 3.31
N GLU A 136 32.70 27.65 4.19
CA GLU A 136 33.04 28.20 5.51
C GLU A 136 33.77 29.55 5.40
N LYS A 137 34.76 29.62 4.51
CA LYS A 137 35.49 30.87 4.23
C LYS A 137 34.53 31.96 3.75
N ALA A 138 33.69 31.66 2.76
CA ALA A 138 32.71 32.61 2.23
C ALA A 138 31.74 33.11 3.32
N LEU A 139 31.29 32.23 4.21
CA LEU A 139 30.42 32.62 5.34
C LEU A 139 31.15 33.49 6.37
N SER A 140 32.44 33.23 6.63
CA SER A 140 33.24 34.05 7.54
C SER A 140 33.46 35.48 7.01
N GLU A 141 33.71 35.61 5.70
CA GLU A 141 33.84 36.90 5.02
C GLU A 141 32.49 37.64 4.98
N LEU A 142 31.39 36.92 4.66
CA LEU A 142 30.04 37.48 4.67
C LEU A 142 29.66 38.03 6.04
N LYS A 143 30.00 37.31 7.12
CA LYS A 143 29.74 37.74 8.50
C LYS A 143 30.49 39.04 8.85
N ALA A 144 31.70 39.22 8.34
CA ALA A 144 32.49 40.43 8.57
C ALA A 144 31.91 41.64 7.80
N ILE A 145 31.33 41.43 6.62
CA ILE A 145 30.75 42.49 5.78
C ILE A 145 29.33 42.85 6.22
N SER A 146 28.47 41.86 6.44
CA SER A 146 27.06 42.06 6.78
C SER A 146 26.52 40.93 7.67
N PRO A 147 26.25 41.19 8.96
CA PRO A 147 25.70 40.19 9.86
C PRO A 147 24.25 39.81 9.51
N GLU A 148 23.48 40.71 8.90
CA GLU A 148 22.09 40.45 8.50
C GLU A 148 22.00 39.42 7.37
N LEU A 149 22.85 39.53 6.35
CA LEU A 149 22.89 38.56 5.24
C LEU A 149 23.39 37.19 5.72
N TYR A 150 24.37 37.17 6.61
CA TYR A 150 24.83 35.95 7.25
C TYR A 150 23.70 35.23 8.00
N ALA A 151 22.89 35.96 8.77
CA ALA A 151 21.75 35.40 9.49
C ALA A 151 20.71 34.75 8.56
N LYS A 152 20.49 35.34 7.37
CA LYS A 152 19.60 34.76 6.35
C LYS A 152 20.23 33.54 5.66
N ALA A 153 21.52 33.58 5.34
CA ALA A 153 22.21 32.52 4.59
C ALA A 153 22.32 31.17 5.33
N ILE A 154 22.28 31.19 6.67
CA ILE A 154 22.36 29.98 7.50
C ILE A 154 21.00 29.30 7.68
N GLN A 155 19.90 30.01 7.39
CA GLN A 155 18.57 29.43 7.55
C GLN A 155 18.40 28.26 6.57
N PRO A 156 17.81 27.13 7.02
CA PRO A 156 17.52 26.01 6.14
C PRO A 156 16.53 26.45 5.05
N SER A 157 16.70 25.94 3.83
CA SER A 157 15.78 26.22 2.73
C SER A 157 14.40 25.63 2.99
N GLU A 158 13.35 26.39 2.71
CA GLU A 158 11.95 25.94 2.87
C GLU A 158 11.55 24.85 1.84
N ASN A 159 12.27 24.74 0.72
CA ASN A 159 11.99 23.79 -0.35
C ASN A 159 12.64 22.42 -0.11
N LEU A 160 12.04 21.60 0.76
CA LEU A 160 12.53 20.23 1.05
C LEU A 160 12.24 19.14 -0.01
N PRO A 161 11.17 19.16 -0.83
CA PRO A 161 10.95 18.09 -1.80
C PRO A 161 11.81 18.32 -3.06
N PHE A 162 13.04 17.81 -3.03
CA PHE A 162 13.92 17.76 -4.19
C PHE A 162 13.77 16.42 -4.92
N VAL A 163 13.33 16.46 -6.18
CA VAL A 163 13.26 15.29 -7.06
C VAL A 163 14.35 15.42 -8.12
N PHE A 164 15.21 14.41 -8.21
CA PHE A 164 16.27 14.32 -9.20
C PHE A 164 16.19 12.97 -9.90
N GLU A 165 16.08 13.01 -11.22
CA GLU A 165 16.14 11.82 -12.06
C GLU A 165 17.60 11.58 -12.48
N GLY A 166 18.07 10.34 -12.33
CA GLY A 166 19.42 9.98 -12.75
C GLY A 166 19.61 10.07 -14.27
N PRO A 167 20.86 10.14 -14.75
CA PRO A 167 21.13 10.16 -16.18
C PRO A 167 20.65 8.87 -16.85
N SER A 168 20.01 9.00 -18.02
CA SER A 168 19.65 7.85 -18.85
C SER A 168 20.87 7.29 -19.59
N LEU A 169 20.82 6.01 -19.99
CA LEU A 169 21.88 5.39 -20.80
C LEU A 169 22.06 6.09 -22.15
N THR A 170 20.95 6.51 -22.76
CA THR A 170 20.89 7.26 -24.01
C THR A 170 20.03 8.50 -23.84
N PRO A 171 20.40 9.64 -24.46
CA PRO A 171 19.55 10.83 -24.42
C PRO A 171 18.22 10.58 -25.15
N PRO A 172 17.16 11.34 -24.82
CA PRO A 172 15.86 11.20 -25.46
C PRO A 172 15.94 11.56 -26.94
N ILE A 173 15.25 10.79 -27.78
CA ILE A 173 15.13 11.05 -29.22
C ILE A 173 14.04 12.11 -29.42
N PRO A 174 14.32 13.21 -30.14
CA PRO A 174 13.32 14.23 -30.40
C PRO A 174 12.19 13.68 -31.29
N ASN A 175 10.94 14.03 -30.96
CA ASN A 175 9.73 13.63 -31.68
C ASN A 175 9.52 12.11 -31.80
N TYR A 176 9.99 11.35 -30.81
CA TYR A 176 9.68 9.93 -30.73
C TYR A 176 8.21 9.73 -30.32
N GLU A 177 7.42 9.16 -31.21
CA GLU A 177 6.04 8.73 -30.93
C GLU A 177 6.08 7.32 -30.35
N SER A 178 5.84 7.20 -29.04
CA SER A 178 5.71 5.91 -28.39
C SER A 178 4.47 5.17 -28.89
N PRO A 179 4.52 3.84 -29.07
CA PRO A 179 3.34 3.06 -29.41
C PRO A 179 2.29 3.12 -28.29
N ASP A 180 1.02 3.02 -28.68
CA ASP A 180 -0.10 3.04 -27.74
C ASP A 180 -0.16 1.77 -26.88
N GLY A 181 -0.62 1.90 -25.62
CA GLY A 181 -0.72 0.79 -24.68
C GLY A 181 -1.30 1.17 -23.32
N ASP A 182 -2.10 0.27 -22.74
CA ASP A 182 -2.72 0.44 -21.43
C ASP A 182 -1.78 0.05 -20.29
N TYR A 183 -1.67 0.91 -19.27
CA TYR A 183 -1.00 0.58 -18.02
C TYR A 183 -1.99 -0.02 -17.01
N ILE A 184 -1.78 -1.28 -16.63
CA ILE A 184 -2.55 -1.97 -15.59
C ILE A 184 -1.67 -2.15 -14.36
N ASP A 185 -2.05 -1.51 -13.25
CA ASP A 185 -1.36 -1.66 -11.97
C ASP A 185 -1.63 -3.06 -11.38
N THR A 186 -0.60 -3.92 -11.37
CA THR A 186 -0.66 -5.27 -10.78
C THR A 186 -0.09 -5.31 -9.36
N THR A 187 0.10 -4.17 -8.69
CA THR A 187 0.65 -4.15 -7.32
C THR A 187 -0.27 -4.88 -6.35
N ARG A 188 0.33 -5.79 -5.56
CA ARG A 188 -0.41 -6.56 -4.57
C ARG A 188 -0.86 -5.64 -3.44
N THR A 189 -2.16 -5.61 -3.19
CA THR A 189 -2.73 -4.95 -2.01
C THR A 189 -2.53 -5.83 -0.77
N TRP A 190 -2.09 -5.20 0.32
CA TRP A 190 -1.91 -5.83 1.63
C TRP A 190 -2.91 -5.18 2.57
N ALA A 191 -3.92 -5.93 3.00
CA ALA A 191 -4.98 -5.50 3.91
C ALA A 191 -4.74 -6.03 5.33
#